data_AF-A0A377Z3V4-F1
#
_entry.id   AF-A0A377Z3V4-F1
#
_cell.length_a   1.000
_cell.length_b   1.000
_cell.length_c   1.000
_cell.angle_alpha   90.00
_cell.angle_beta   90.00
_cell.angle_gamma   90.00
#
_symmetry.space_group_name_H-M   'P 1'
#
loop_
_entity.id
_entity.type
_entity.pdbx_description
1 polymer ?
#
loop_
_entity_poly.entity_id
_entity_poly.type
_entity_poly.pdbx_seq_one_letter_code
_entity_poly.pdbx_strand_id
1 'polypeptide(L)'
;MAFAAATGVMPLDMPESVLVRFKGKMQPGITLRDLVHAIPLYAIKQGLLTVEKKGKKNIFSGRILEIEGLPDLKVEQAFELTDASAERSAAGCTIKLNKEPIVEYLNSNIVLLKWMIAEGYGDRRTLERRIQGMEKWLADPQLLEADADAEYAAVIDIDLADIKSRFCARRTIRTMPACCLMCRARRSTKCSSAPA
;
A
#
# COMPACT_ATOMS: atom_id res chain seq x y z
N MET A 1 -10.32 17.74 -9.93
CA MET A 1 -9.51 18.54 -8.98
C MET A 1 -9.98 20.00 -8.85
N ALA A 2 -10.05 20.80 -9.93
CA ALA A 2 -10.42 22.22 -9.82
C ALA A 2 -11.76 22.47 -9.11
N PHE A 3 -12.81 21.70 -9.45
CA PHE A 3 -14.11 21.79 -8.78
C PHE A 3 -14.01 21.54 -7.28
N ALA A 4 -13.44 20.41 -6.86
CA ALA A 4 -13.29 20.06 -5.44
C ALA A 4 -12.45 21.07 -4.65
N ALA A 5 -11.40 21.63 -5.27
CA ALA A 5 -10.59 22.67 -4.65
C ALA A 5 -11.35 24.00 -4.48
N ALA A 6 -12.28 24.31 -5.39
CA ALA A 6 -13.08 25.54 -5.35
C ALA A 6 -14.30 25.43 -4.42
N THR A 7 -14.99 24.28 -4.41
CA THR A 7 -16.27 24.10 -3.70
C THR A 7 -16.14 23.35 -2.38
N GLY A 8 -15.03 22.65 -2.16
CA GLY A 8 -14.86 21.76 -1.00
C GLY A 8 -15.69 20.48 -1.06
N VAL A 9 -16.32 20.17 -2.21
CA VAL A 9 -17.15 18.97 -2.39
C VAL A 9 -16.74 18.19 -3.65
N MET A 10 -16.91 16.87 -3.63
CA MET A 10 -16.57 15.99 -4.75
C MET A 10 -17.74 15.03 -5.02
N PRO A 11 -18.32 15.03 -6.24
CA PRO A 11 -19.29 14.01 -6.62
C PRO A 11 -18.58 12.66 -6.69
N LEU A 12 -19.17 11.63 -6.09
CA LEU A 12 -18.63 10.28 -6.04
C LEU A 12 -19.78 9.28 -6.10
N ASP A 13 -19.77 8.42 -7.11
CA ASP A 13 -20.60 7.21 -7.12
C ASP A 13 -19.88 6.14 -6.30
N MET A 14 -20.52 5.63 -5.25
CA MET A 14 -19.87 4.74 -4.29
C MET A 14 -19.49 3.41 -4.98
N PRO A 15 -18.19 3.08 -5.10
CA PRO A 15 -17.75 1.82 -5.67
C PRO A 15 -17.90 0.67 -4.69
N GLU A 16 -17.97 -0.56 -5.22
CA GLU A 16 -17.86 -1.77 -4.40
C GLU A 16 -16.43 -1.92 -3.84
N SER A 17 -16.31 -2.65 -2.73
CA SER A 17 -15.03 -2.93 -2.07
C SER A 17 -14.53 -4.35 -2.32
N VAL A 18 -13.20 -4.51 -2.37
CA VAL A 18 -12.49 -5.80 -2.39
C VAL A 18 -11.58 -5.85 -1.17
N LEU A 19 -11.79 -6.85 -0.32
CA LEU A 19 -11.01 -7.04 0.90
C LEU A 19 -9.77 -7.91 0.61
N VAL A 20 -8.61 -7.46 1.04
CA VAL A 20 -7.36 -8.22 1.07
C VAL A 20 -6.91 -8.34 2.52
N ARG A 21 -6.84 -9.58 3.01
CA ARG A 21 -6.49 -9.85 4.41
C ARG A 21 -5.21 -10.66 4.49
N PHE A 22 -4.19 -10.09 5.12
CA PHE A 22 -2.94 -10.79 5.43
C PHE A 22 -3.09 -11.57 6.74
N LYS A 23 -2.62 -12.82 6.76
CA LYS A 23 -2.62 -13.68 7.96
C LYS A 23 -1.21 -14.21 8.23
N GLY A 24 -0.88 -14.42 9.49
CA GLY A 24 0.40 -15.02 9.90
C GLY A 24 1.50 -14.00 10.20
N LYS A 25 2.76 -14.43 10.12
CA LYS A 25 3.95 -13.60 10.39
C LYS A 25 4.85 -13.51 9.17
N MET A 26 5.45 -12.34 8.96
CA MET A 26 6.44 -12.16 7.89
C MET A 26 7.64 -13.10 8.08
N GLN A 27 8.01 -13.78 7.01
CA GLN A 27 9.19 -14.64 6.97
C GLN A 27 10.48 -13.80 6.95
N PRO A 28 11.59 -14.29 7.54
CA PRO A 28 12.85 -13.57 7.53
C PRO A 28 13.37 -13.37 6.11
N GLY A 29 13.67 -12.12 5.75
CA GLY A 29 14.21 -11.73 4.44
C GLY A 29 13.18 -11.27 3.39
N ILE A 30 11.89 -11.36 3.72
CA ILE A 30 10.76 -10.78 2.96
C ILE A 30 10.59 -9.31 3.35
N THR A 31 10.28 -8.47 2.36
CA THR A 31 10.00 -7.03 2.59
C THR A 31 8.55 -6.68 2.26
N LEU A 32 8.09 -5.50 2.68
CA LEU A 32 6.72 -5.02 2.40
C LEU A 32 6.41 -4.97 0.91
N ARG A 33 7.39 -4.64 0.08
CA ARG A 33 7.25 -4.68 -1.38
C ARG A 33 6.94 -6.07 -1.93
N ASP A 34 7.38 -7.14 -1.27
CA ASP A 34 6.99 -8.49 -1.67
C ASP A 34 5.50 -8.73 -1.38
N LEU A 35 4.95 -8.16 -0.29
CA LEU A 35 3.53 -8.22 0.03
C LEU A 35 2.70 -7.44 -1.00
N VAL A 36 3.18 -6.26 -1.42
CA VAL A 36 2.59 -5.48 -2.51
C VAL A 36 2.44 -6.31 -3.80
N HIS A 37 3.48 -7.07 -4.16
CA HIS A 37 3.44 -7.95 -5.32
C HIS A 37 2.68 -9.27 -5.09
N ALA A 38 2.48 -9.67 -3.84
CA ALA A 38 1.69 -10.85 -3.50
C ALA A 38 0.21 -10.65 -3.86
N ILE A 39 -0.36 -9.47 -3.62
CA ILE A 39 -1.77 -9.17 -3.91
C ILE A 39 -2.18 -9.55 -5.35
N PRO A 40 -1.54 -9.03 -6.42
CA PRO A 40 -1.90 -9.41 -7.78
C PRO A 40 -1.55 -10.89 -8.07
N LEU A 41 -0.52 -11.46 -7.46
CA LEU A 41 -0.15 -12.86 -7.65
C LEU A 41 -1.24 -13.80 -7.13
N TYR A 42 -1.78 -13.53 -5.94
CA TYR A 42 -2.89 -14.30 -5.37
C TYR A 42 -4.20 -14.08 -6.12
N ALA A 43 -4.47 -12.86 -6.59
CA ALA A 43 -5.61 -12.61 -7.46
C ALA A 43 -5.53 -13.39 -8.79
N ILE A 44 -4.34 -13.53 -9.37
CA ILE A 44 -4.12 -14.37 -10.56
C ILE A 44 -4.33 -15.86 -10.23
N LYS A 45 -3.79 -16.34 -9.10
CA LYS A 45 -3.98 -17.73 -8.65
C LYS A 45 -5.46 -18.10 -8.46
N GLN A 46 -6.27 -17.15 -7.99
CA GLN A 46 -7.71 -17.31 -7.81
C GLN A 46 -8.53 -17.05 -9.09
N GLY A 47 -7.89 -16.67 -10.20
CA GLY A 47 -8.57 -16.38 -11.47
C GLY A 47 -9.32 -15.04 -11.50
N LEU A 48 -9.12 -14.19 -10.50
CA LEU A 48 -9.75 -12.87 -10.36
C LEU A 48 -9.02 -11.78 -11.15
N LEU A 49 -7.78 -12.06 -11.57
CA LEU A 49 -6.94 -11.16 -12.36
C LEU A 49 -6.29 -11.91 -13.52
N THR A 50 -6.35 -11.35 -14.73
CA THR A 50 -5.65 -11.90 -15.90
C THR A 50 -4.57 -10.95 -16.42
N VAL A 51 -3.50 -11.52 -16.99
CA VAL A 51 -2.38 -10.77 -17.57
C VAL A 51 -2.66 -10.33 -19.00
N GLU A 52 -3.44 -11.12 -19.75
CA GLU A 52 -3.78 -10.83 -21.14
C GLU A 52 -4.66 -9.57 -21.25
N LYS A 53 -4.37 -8.72 -22.25
CA LYS A 53 -5.11 -7.47 -22.48
C LYS A 53 -6.51 -7.71 -23.05
N LYS A 54 -6.65 -8.72 -23.92
CA LYS A 54 -7.94 -9.04 -24.55
C LYS A 54 -8.82 -9.77 -23.53
N GLY A 55 -9.98 -9.19 -23.21
CA GLY A 55 -10.90 -9.75 -22.21
C GLY A 55 -10.34 -9.73 -20.78
N LYS A 56 -9.54 -8.71 -20.44
CA LYS A 56 -8.87 -8.62 -19.13
C LYS A 56 -9.89 -8.66 -17.99
N LYS A 57 -9.77 -9.67 -17.13
CA LYS A 57 -10.46 -9.70 -15.83
C LYS A 57 -9.59 -8.98 -14.82
N ASN A 58 -10.17 -8.01 -14.11
CA ASN A 58 -9.50 -7.29 -13.03
C ASN A 58 -10.52 -6.96 -11.95
N ILE A 59 -10.54 -7.77 -10.89
CA ILE A 59 -11.45 -7.60 -9.76
C ILE A 59 -11.30 -6.25 -9.03
N PHE A 60 -10.13 -5.61 -9.14
CA PHE A 60 -9.84 -4.34 -8.49
C PHE A 60 -10.27 -3.11 -9.32
N SER A 61 -10.58 -3.31 -10.60
CA SER A 61 -10.82 -2.20 -11.53
C SER A 61 -12.07 -1.41 -11.12
N GLY A 62 -11.90 -0.13 -10.79
CA GLY A 62 -13.00 0.75 -10.40
C GLY A 62 -13.60 0.46 -9.02
N ARG A 63 -12.92 -0.34 -8.20
CA ARG A 63 -13.35 -0.71 -6.84
C ARG A 63 -12.43 -0.12 -5.77
N ILE A 64 -12.88 -0.13 -4.51
CA ILE A 64 -12.05 0.23 -3.37
C ILE A 64 -11.27 -1.00 -2.91
N LEU A 65 -9.95 -0.85 -2.76
CA LEU A 65 -9.10 -1.88 -2.18
C LEU A 65 -9.01 -1.68 -0.66
N GLU A 66 -9.50 -2.63 0.12
CA GLU A 66 -9.41 -2.58 1.58
C GLU A 66 -8.40 -3.61 2.08
N ILE A 67 -7.45 -3.19 2.91
CA ILE A 67 -6.35 -4.04 3.38
C ILE A 67 -6.41 -4.21 4.90
N GLU A 68 -6.31 -5.45 5.36
CA GLU A 68 -6.27 -5.81 6.79
C GLU A 68 -5.14 -6.80 7.12
N GLY A 69 -4.82 -6.91 8.41
CA GLY A 69 -3.91 -7.94 8.93
C GLY A 69 -2.48 -7.47 9.22
N LEU A 70 -2.18 -6.17 9.02
CA LEU A 70 -0.87 -5.57 9.30
C LEU A 70 -1.04 -4.26 10.11
N PRO A 71 -1.64 -4.31 11.32
CA PRO A 71 -2.12 -3.11 11.99
C PRO A 71 -0.99 -2.25 12.60
N ASP A 72 0.18 -2.84 12.84
CA ASP A 72 1.31 -2.19 13.51
C ASP A 72 2.35 -1.59 12.54
N LEU A 73 2.03 -1.50 11.25
CA LEU A 73 2.91 -0.85 10.28
C LEU A 73 3.01 0.64 10.55
N LYS A 74 4.20 1.20 10.34
CA LYS A 74 4.35 2.66 10.29
C LYS A 74 3.55 3.25 9.13
N VAL A 75 3.13 4.50 9.24
CA VAL A 75 2.29 5.14 8.20
C VAL A 75 3.00 5.19 6.85
N GLU A 76 4.31 5.38 6.83
CA GLU A 76 5.12 5.37 5.60
C GLU A 76 5.22 3.97 4.99
N GLN A 77 5.19 2.93 5.82
CA GLN A 77 5.18 1.54 5.39
C GLN A 77 3.81 1.14 4.82
N ALA A 78 2.74 1.57 5.48
CA ALA A 78 1.38 1.42 5.00
C ALA A 78 1.19 2.12 3.64
N PHE A 79 1.86 3.25 3.43
CA PHE A 79 1.84 3.96 2.15
C PHE A 79 2.34 3.11 0.99
N GLU A 80 3.33 2.21 1.17
CA GLU A 80 3.81 1.32 0.11
C GLU A 80 2.68 0.40 -0.43
N LEU A 81 1.76 -0.02 0.43
CA LEU A 81 0.60 -0.85 0.05
C LEU A 81 -0.48 0.00 -0.62
N THR A 82 -0.78 1.17 -0.06
CA THR A 82 -1.83 2.04 -0.60
C THR A 82 -1.43 2.67 -1.93
N ASP A 83 -0.16 3.05 -2.12
CA ASP A 83 0.34 3.63 -3.37
C ASP A 83 0.24 2.64 -4.54
N ALA A 84 0.54 1.36 -4.28
CA ALA A 84 0.46 0.31 -5.28
C ALA A 84 -0.97 -0.02 -5.75
N SER A 85 -2.01 0.46 -5.05
CA SER A 85 -3.41 0.29 -5.47
C SER A 85 -3.71 0.96 -6.81
N ALA A 86 -3.03 2.07 -7.11
CA ALA A 86 -3.15 2.78 -8.39
C ALA A 86 -2.75 1.87 -9.56
N GLU A 87 -1.71 1.06 -9.38
CA GLU A 87 -1.29 0.08 -10.40
C GLU A 87 -2.30 -1.06 -10.62
N ARG A 88 -3.33 -1.18 -9.76
CA ARG A 88 -4.41 -2.16 -9.88
C ARG A 88 -5.68 -1.57 -10.51
N SER A 89 -5.64 -0.28 -10.86
CA SER A 89 -6.82 0.46 -11.34
C SER A 89 -7.95 0.53 -10.31
N ALA A 90 -7.60 0.47 -9.01
CA ALA A 90 -8.54 0.72 -7.93
C ALA A 90 -8.95 2.21 -7.92
N ALA A 91 -10.19 2.48 -7.53
CA ALA A 91 -10.70 3.84 -7.36
C ALA A 91 -10.14 4.51 -6.09
N GLY A 92 -9.79 3.71 -5.08
CA GLY A 92 -9.23 4.14 -3.81
C GLY A 92 -8.67 2.96 -3.03
N CYS A 93 -7.98 3.27 -1.93
CA CYS A 93 -7.41 2.26 -1.04
C CYS A 93 -7.55 2.67 0.41
N THR A 94 -7.81 1.71 1.29
CA THR A 94 -7.78 1.85 2.75
C THR A 94 -6.99 0.71 3.37
N ILE A 95 -6.37 0.96 4.51
CA ILE A 95 -5.63 -0.02 5.28
C ILE A 95 -5.96 0.15 6.76
N LYS A 96 -6.36 -0.95 7.42
CA LYS A 96 -6.64 -0.95 8.86
C LYS A 96 -5.32 -0.90 9.63
N LEU A 97 -5.09 0.20 10.35
CA LEU A 97 -3.96 0.42 11.23
C LEU A 97 -4.43 0.64 12.67
N ASN A 98 -3.56 0.33 13.62
CA ASN A 98 -3.74 0.70 15.01
C ASN A 98 -3.48 2.21 15.20
N LYS A 99 -3.85 2.73 16.36
CA LYS A 99 -3.72 4.16 16.70
C LYS A 99 -2.27 4.57 16.96
N GLU A 100 -1.45 3.68 17.47
CA GLU A 100 -0.10 3.97 17.94
C GLU A 100 0.82 4.48 16.80
N PRO A 101 0.88 3.83 15.61
CA PRO A 101 1.67 4.33 14.50
C PRO A 101 1.18 5.69 13.97
N ILE A 102 -0.13 5.95 14.03
CA ILE A 102 -0.73 7.20 13.56
C ILE A 102 -0.37 8.35 14.52
N VAL A 103 -0.43 8.10 15.83
CA VAL A 103 -0.01 9.06 16.86
C VAL A 103 1.47 9.42 16.71
N GLU A 104 2.35 8.43 16.50
CA GLU A 104 3.79 8.66 16.22
C GLU A 104 3.96 9.58 15.00
N TYR A 105 3.26 9.27 13.91
CA TYR A 105 3.35 10.02 12.65
C TYR A 105 2.83 11.46 12.78
N LEU A 106 1.69 11.68 13.45
CA LEU A 106 1.13 13.03 13.63
C LEU A 106 2.00 13.92 14.51
N ASN A 107 2.61 13.38 15.58
CA ASN A 107 3.53 14.15 16.41
C ASN A 107 4.75 14.63 15.61
N SER A 108 5.33 13.76 14.78
CA SER A 108 6.43 14.12 13.89
C SER A 108 6.01 15.21 12.88
N ASN A 109 4.83 15.06 12.26
CA ASN A 109 4.33 16.02 11.28
C ASN A 109 4.01 17.39 11.88
N ILE A 110 3.49 17.47 13.10
CA ILE A 110 3.23 18.76 13.75
C ILE A 110 4.53 19.57 13.89
N VAL A 111 5.63 18.91 14.27
CA VAL A 111 6.95 19.57 14.38
C VAL A 111 7.42 20.05 12.99
N LEU A 112 7.28 19.20 11.96
CA LEU A 112 7.63 19.56 10.59
C LEU A 112 6.83 20.77 10.08
N LEU A 113 5.51 20.79 10.30
CA LEU A 113 4.66 21.92 9.86
C LEU A 113 5.00 23.22 10.61
N LYS A 114 5.33 23.14 11.91
CA LYS A 114 5.80 24.30 12.69
C LYS A 114 7.13 24.83 12.15
N TRP A 115 8.05 23.95 11.78
CA TRP A 115 9.30 24.33 11.13
C TRP A 115 9.07 24.98 9.75
N MET A 116 8.18 24.42 8.92
CA MET A 116 7.84 25.02 7.62
C MET A 116 7.29 26.45 7.75
N ILE A 117 6.51 26.73 8.80
CA ILE A 117 6.04 28.10 9.09
C ILE A 117 7.21 29.02 9.44
N ALA A 118 8.19 28.54 10.22
CA ALA A 118 9.36 29.31 10.61
C ALA A 118 10.25 29.65 9.39
N GLU A 119 10.36 28.73 8.43
CA GLU A 119 11.10 28.92 7.17
C GLU A 119 10.32 29.72 6.11
N GLY A 120 9.09 30.16 6.40
CA GLY A 120 8.30 31.00 5.50
C GLY A 120 7.63 30.27 4.33
N TYR A 121 7.34 28.97 4.46
CA TYR A 121 6.66 28.20 3.41
C TYR A 121 5.16 28.53 3.31
N GLY A 122 4.71 28.84 2.09
CA GLY A 122 3.30 28.81 1.69
C GLY A 122 2.36 29.74 2.49
N ASP A 123 1.08 29.35 2.55
CA ASP A 123 0.07 30.08 3.35
C ASP A 123 0.08 29.60 4.80
N ARG A 124 0.62 30.45 5.67
CA ARG A 124 0.74 30.23 7.11
C ARG A 124 -0.59 29.83 7.77
N ARG A 125 -1.70 30.47 7.39
CA ARG A 125 -3.01 30.21 8.03
C ARG A 125 -3.48 28.78 7.78
N THR A 126 -3.24 28.27 6.58
CA THR A 126 -3.59 26.90 6.20
C THR A 126 -2.77 25.88 6.99
N LEU A 127 -1.47 26.13 7.19
CA LEU A 127 -0.60 25.26 8.00
C LEU A 127 -1.00 25.26 9.48
N GLU A 128 -1.25 26.44 10.06
CA GLU A 128 -1.71 26.58 11.45
C GLU A 128 -3.04 25.85 11.69
N ARG A 129 -4.00 25.99 10.78
CA ARG A 129 -5.29 25.27 10.86
C ARG A 129 -5.10 23.75 10.79
N ARG A 130 -4.16 23.26 9.97
CA ARG A 130 -3.87 21.81 9.89
C ARG A 130 -3.23 21.31 11.19
N ILE A 131 -2.27 22.05 11.75
CA ILE A 131 -1.64 21.74 13.04
C ILE A 131 -2.70 21.61 14.14
N GLN A 132 -3.58 22.61 14.28
CA GLN A 132 -4.66 22.59 15.26
C GLN A 132 -5.59 21.37 15.09
N GLY A 133 -5.88 20.98 13.84
CA GLY A 133 -6.67 19.78 13.57
C GLY A 133 -5.97 18.49 14.01
N MET A 134 -4.66 18.39 13.78
CA MET A 134 -3.85 17.25 14.24
C MET A 134 -3.77 17.21 15.77
N GLU A 135 -3.51 18.34 16.43
CA GLU A 135 -3.47 18.45 17.89
C GLU A 135 -4.83 18.10 18.53
N LYS A 136 -5.94 18.52 17.91
CA LYS A 136 -7.29 18.15 18.35
C LYS A 136 -7.55 16.65 18.26
N TRP A 137 -7.15 16.00 17.17
CA TRP A 137 -7.30 14.54 17.05
C TRP A 137 -6.40 13.80 18.05
N LEU A 138 -5.18 14.29 18.31
CA LEU A 138 -4.29 13.70 19.31
C LEU A 138 -4.83 13.79 20.75
N ALA A 139 -5.70 14.76 21.05
CA ALA A 139 -6.33 14.90 22.36
C ALA A 139 -7.42 13.83 22.61
N ASP A 140 -8.05 13.32 21.56
CA ASP A 140 -9.05 12.24 21.61
C ASP A 140 -8.95 11.36 20.34
N PRO A 141 -7.97 10.44 20.28
CA PRO A 141 -7.67 9.69 19.07
C PRO A 141 -8.72 8.61 18.82
N GLN A 142 -9.63 8.88 17.89
CA GLN A 142 -10.67 7.96 17.45
C GLN A 142 -10.41 7.48 16.01
N LEU A 143 -10.57 6.17 15.79
CA LEU A 143 -10.48 5.52 14.49
C LEU A 143 -11.79 4.79 14.19
N LEU A 144 -12.18 4.80 12.93
CA LEU A 144 -13.29 4.00 12.44
C LEU A 144 -12.81 2.56 12.22
N GLU A 145 -13.71 1.60 12.42
CA GLU A 145 -13.49 0.20 12.12
C GLU A 145 -14.61 -0.31 11.21
N ALA A 146 -14.29 -1.27 10.35
CA ALA A 146 -15.29 -1.94 9.54
C ALA A 146 -16.18 -2.81 10.44
N ASP A 147 -17.49 -2.82 10.15
CA ASP A 147 -18.44 -3.70 10.81
C ASP A 147 -18.13 -5.17 10.51
N ALA A 148 -18.47 -6.06 11.44
CA ALA A 148 -18.13 -7.48 11.33
C ALA A 148 -18.86 -8.19 10.16
N ASP A 149 -19.98 -7.64 9.71
CA ASP A 149 -20.84 -8.11 8.64
C ASP A 149 -20.70 -7.29 7.34
N ALA A 150 -19.63 -6.51 7.20
CA ALA A 150 -19.35 -5.77 5.97
C ALA A 150 -19.29 -6.68 4.74
N GLU A 151 -20.03 -6.32 3.69
CA GLU A 151 -20.09 -7.06 2.44
C GLU A 151 -19.00 -6.59 1.45
N TYR A 152 -18.32 -7.55 0.83
CA TYR A 152 -17.27 -7.30 -0.14
C TYR A 152 -17.54 -8.04 -1.44
N ALA A 153 -17.24 -7.40 -2.58
CA ALA A 153 -17.40 -8.04 -3.89
C ALA A 153 -16.44 -9.21 -4.10
N ALA A 154 -15.31 -9.22 -3.39
CA ALA A 154 -14.40 -10.35 -3.28
C ALA A 154 -13.55 -10.22 -2.01
N VAL A 155 -13.17 -11.37 -1.44
CA VAL A 155 -12.23 -11.46 -0.31
C VAL A 155 -11.03 -12.28 -0.74
N ILE A 156 -9.83 -11.73 -0.57
CA ILE A 156 -8.55 -12.37 -0.90
C ILE A 156 -7.74 -12.53 0.39
N ASP A 157 -7.75 -13.75 0.94
CA ASP A 157 -6.89 -14.11 2.05
C ASP A 157 -5.48 -14.48 1.56
N ILE A 158 -4.46 -13.88 2.19
CA ILE A 158 -3.05 -14.12 1.87
C ILE A 158 -2.33 -14.55 3.16
N ASP A 159 -1.86 -15.80 3.20
CA ASP A 159 -0.99 -16.27 4.28
C ASP A 159 0.46 -15.82 4.02
N LEU A 160 1.03 -15.09 4.98
CA LEU A 160 2.42 -14.64 4.96
C LEU A 160 3.40 -15.81 5.03
N ALA A 161 2.99 -16.98 5.53
CA ALA A 161 3.82 -18.20 5.54
C ALA A 161 4.08 -18.76 4.14
N ASP A 162 3.19 -18.49 3.17
CA ASP A 162 3.32 -18.94 1.79
C ASP A 162 4.25 -18.05 0.96
N ILE A 163 4.61 -16.88 1.48
CA ILE A 163 5.54 -15.94 0.85
C ILE A 163 6.98 -16.37 1.19
N LYS A 164 7.48 -17.38 0.50
CA LYS A 164 8.81 -17.98 0.75
C LYS A 164 9.95 -17.38 -0.08
N SER A 165 9.65 -16.54 -1.06
CA SER A 165 10.64 -15.97 -1.97
C SER A 165 10.26 -14.56 -2.39
N ARG A 166 11.27 -13.71 -2.63
CA ARG A 166 11.08 -12.35 -3.11
C ARG A 166 10.40 -12.32 -4.47
N PHE A 167 9.46 -11.39 -4.63
CA PHE A 167 8.73 -11.16 -5.86
C PHE A 167 9.17 -9.85 -6.51
N CYS A 168 9.51 -9.90 -7.79
CA CYS A 168 9.77 -8.72 -8.59
C CYS A 168 8.72 -8.60 -9.71
N ALA A 169 8.12 -7.43 -9.86
CA ALA A 169 7.33 -7.12 -11.03
C ALA A 169 8.21 -7.14 -12.29
N ARG A 170 7.73 -7.81 -13.33
CA ARG A 170 8.49 -8.02 -14.56
C ARG A 170 8.31 -6.83 -15.51
N ARG A 171 9.42 -6.29 -16.06
CA ARG A 171 9.39 -5.11 -16.96
C ARG A 171 8.62 -5.30 -18.28
N THR A 172 8.32 -6.52 -18.71
CA THR A 172 7.59 -6.77 -19.98
C THR A 172 7.11 -8.22 -20.09
N ILE A 173 5.94 -8.44 -20.70
CA ILE A 173 5.23 -9.74 -20.83
C ILE A 173 5.99 -10.78 -21.69
N ARG A 174 7.03 -10.40 -22.43
CA ARG A 174 7.44 -11.15 -23.64
C ARG A 174 8.50 -12.25 -23.54
N THR A 175 9.12 -12.56 -22.39
CA THR A 175 10.17 -13.61 -22.31
C THR A 175 10.20 -14.44 -21.01
N MET A 176 9.39 -15.49 -20.87
CA MET A 176 9.82 -16.65 -20.05
C MET A 176 10.60 -17.56 -21.02
N PRO A 177 11.83 -18.05 -20.71
CA PRO A 177 12.31 -18.47 -19.38
C PRO A 177 13.81 -18.19 -19.14
N ALA A 178 14.20 -17.29 -18.22
CA ALA A 178 15.62 -17.25 -17.77
C ALA A 178 15.84 -16.48 -16.46
N CYS A 179 15.07 -15.41 -16.21
CA CYS A 179 15.42 -14.48 -15.15
C CYS A 179 15.22 -15.05 -13.73
N CYS A 180 14.32 -16.03 -13.56
CA CYS A 180 14.14 -16.72 -12.27
C CYS A 180 15.32 -17.65 -11.91
N LEU A 181 16.07 -18.17 -12.90
CA LEU A 181 17.26 -19.00 -12.65
C LEU A 181 18.52 -18.16 -12.36
N MET A 182 18.64 -16.96 -12.95
CA MET A 182 19.86 -16.15 -12.84
C MET A 182 20.07 -15.50 -11.48
N CYS A 183 19.03 -15.35 -10.65
CA CYS A 183 19.19 -14.83 -9.29
C CYS A 183 19.82 -15.87 -8.33
N ARG A 184 19.76 -17.17 -8.67
CA ARG A 184 20.50 -18.23 -7.96
C ARG A 184 21.96 -18.35 -8.41
N ALA A 185 22.29 -17.95 -9.64
CA ALA A 185 23.64 -18.14 -10.21
C ALA A 185 24.68 -17.09 -9.76
N ARG A 186 24.28 -15.90 -9.32
CA ARG A 186 25.21 -14.79 -9.00
C ARG A 186 25.69 -14.73 -7.54
N ARG A 187 25.49 -15.79 -6.74
CA ARG A 187 26.01 -15.89 -5.36
C ARG A 187 27.19 -16.87 -5.18
N SER A 188 27.82 -17.35 -6.25
CA SER A 188 28.78 -18.48 -6.13
C SER A 188 30.12 -18.37 -6.88
N THR A 189 30.59 -17.19 -7.28
CA THR A 189 31.98 -17.07 -7.77
C THR A 189 32.75 -15.99 -7.03
N LYS A 190 33.67 -16.51 -6.22
CA LYS A 190 34.66 -15.86 -5.36
C LYS A 190 35.49 -14.81 -6.11
N CYS A 191 35.83 -13.75 -5.38
CA CYS A 191 37.09 -13.04 -5.55
C CYS A 191 38.26 -14.03 -5.57
N SER A 192 39.03 -14.03 -6.65
CA SER A 192 40.41 -14.52 -6.65
C SER A 192 41.19 -13.81 -7.76
N SER A 193 42.03 -12.87 -7.33
CA SER A 193 43.38 -12.57 -7.81
C SER A 193 43.74 -12.91 -9.27
N ALA A 194 44.04 -11.88 -10.07
CA ALA A 194 44.89 -11.99 -11.25
C ALA A 194 46.30 -11.44 -10.92
N PRO A 195 47.39 -12.19 -11.17
CA PRO A 195 48.73 -11.63 -11.24
C PRO A 195 49.25 -11.54 -12.70
N ALA A 196 50.24 -10.64 -12.84
CA ALA A 196 51.09 -10.29 -13.99
C ALA A 196 50.45 -9.37 -15.05
#